data_AF-A0A8S3HMT9-F1
#
_entry.id   AF-A0A8S3HMT9-F1
#
_cell.length_a   1.000
_cell.length_b   1.000
_cell.length_c   1.000
_cell.angle_alpha   90.00
_cell.angle_beta   90.00
_cell.angle_gamma   90.00
#
_symmetry.space_group_name_H-M   'P 1'
#
loop_
_entity.id
_entity.type
_entity.pdbx_description
1 polymer ?
#
loop_
_entity_poly.entity_id
_entity_poly.type
_entity_poly.pdbx_seq_one_letter_code
_entity_poly.pdbx_strand_id
1 'polypeptide(L)'
;MAFYNRWAFRQLYSTLDNHISDENCYADNGLDFRSIHGTLVHLLLSSKLWYNRLTATISHSIQDEKYPMKLILIGLVQQMNGNTQSPIHERNRGEALGHVFNHTTHHRGQITAIITKYVGQDASPILDLPAMLTDEYTNIIN
;
A
#
# COMPACT_ATOMS: atom_id res chain seq x y z
N MET A 1 -4.14 -12.00 -7.85
CA MET A 1 -4.07 -10.72 -7.12
C MET A 1 -2.84 -10.57 -6.23
N ALA A 2 -2.41 -11.60 -5.48
CA ALA A 2 -1.17 -11.51 -4.69
C ALA A 2 0.08 -11.33 -5.56
N PHE A 3 0.26 -12.16 -6.59
CA PHE A 3 1.35 -12.04 -7.57
C PHE A 3 1.38 -10.66 -8.23
N TYR A 4 0.23 -10.20 -8.73
CA TYR A 4 0.07 -8.86 -9.28
C TYR A 4 0.48 -7.75 -8.32
N ASN A 5 0.01 -7.76 -7.07
CA ASN A 5 0.41 -6.72 -6.11
C ASN A 5 1.93 -6.76 -5.85
N ARG A 6 2.52 -7.95 -5.76
CA ARG A 6 3.99 -8.07 -5.61
C ARG A 6 4.72 -7.50 -6.81
N TRP A 7 4.35 -7.87 -8.03
CA TRP A 7 4.97 -7.33 -9.26
C TRP A 7 4.80 -5.82 -9.36
N ALA A 8 3.58 -5.32 -9.15
CA ALA A 8 3.27 -3.89 -9.21
C ALA A 8 4.08 -3.07 -8.19
N PHE A 9 4.29 -3.59 -6.98
CA PHE A 9 5.16 -2.92 -6.00
C PHE A 9 6.63 -2.90 -6.43
N ARG A 10 7.14 -3.95 -7.09
CA ARG A 10 8.52 -3.93 -7.60
C ARG A 10 8.72 -2.84 -8.64
N GLN A 11 7.79 -2.70 -9.57
CA GLN A 11 7.81 -1.62 -10.56
C GLN A 11 7.72 -0.26 -9.87
N LEU A 12 6.79 -0.10 -8.93
CA LEU A 12 6.63 1.14 -8.16
C LEU A 12 7.93 1.54 -7.43
N TYR A 13 8.52 0.63 -6.64
CA TYR A 13 9.74 0.92 -5.89
C TYR A 13 10.90 1.21 -6.83
N SER A 14 11.03 0.48 -7.94
CA SER A 14 12.06 0.78 -8.93
C SER A 14 11.91 2.19 -9.52
N THR A 15 10.69 2.64 -9.81
CA THR A 15 10.49 4.02 -10.28
C THR A 15 10.78 5.05 -9.21
N LEU A 16 10.38 4.80 -7.96
CA LEU A 16 10.69 5.68 -6.83
C LEU A 16 12.20 5.86 -6.68
N ASP A 17 12.95 4.75 -6.61
CA ASP A 17 14.41 4.76 -6.41
C ASP A 17 15.15 5.47 -7.55
N ASN A 18 14.68 5.33 -8.78
CA ASN A 18 15.37 5.87 -9.96
C ASN A 18 14.99 7.32 -10.30
N HIS A 19 13.78 7.76 -9.94
CA HIS A 19 13.23 9.00 -10.48
C HIS A 19 12.67 9.97 -9.44
N ILE A 20 12.44 9.54 -8.20
CA ILE A 20 11.87 10.40 -7.15
C ILE A 20 12.93 10.68 -6.10
N SER A 21 13.28 11.95 -5.92
CA SER A 21 14.17 12.38 -4.84
C SER A 21 13.51 12.20 -3.46
N ASP A 22 14.32 12.06 -2.42
CA ASP A 22 13.83 12.01 -1.04
C ASP A 22 12.93 13.22 -0.73
N GLU A 23 13.37 14.43 -1.09
CA GLU A 23 12.57 15.66 -0.89
C GLU A 23 11.15 15.53 -1.47
N ASN A 24 11.03 15.05 -2.71
CA ASN A 24 9.73 14.85 -3.35
C ASN A 24 8.93 13.69 -2.73
N CYS A 25 9.62 12.65 -2.22
CA CYS A 25 9.00 11.54 -1.53
C CYS A 25 8.33 11.98 -0.21
N TYR A 26 8.94 12.93 0.50
CA TYR A 26 8.42 13.49 1.76
C TYR A 26 7.51 14.70 1.58
N ALA A 27 7.53 15.37 0.43
CA ALA A 27 6.73 16.55 0.15
C ALA A 27 5.21 16.30 0.25
N ASP A 28 4.48 17.30 0.76
CA ASP A 28 3.02 17.30 0.75
C ASP A 28 2.51 17.48 -0.68
N ASN A 29 1.80 16.46 -1.15
CA ASN A 29 1.22 16.34 -2.48
C ASN A 29 -0.30 16.26 -2.44
N GLY A 30 -0.93 16.56 -1.30
CA GLY A 30 -2.38 16.50 -1.13
C GLY A 30 -2.96 15.08 -1.21
N LEU A 31 -2.14 14.05 -0.97
CA LEU A 31 -2.61 12.68 -0.79
C LEU A 31 -3.36 12.55 0.55
N ASP A 32 -4.13 11.47 0.74
CA ASP A 32 -4.82 11.21 2.02
C ASP A 32 -3.85 11.20 3.21
N PHE A 33 -2.61 10.73 2.97
CA PHE A 33 -1.50 10.72 3.92
C PHE A 33 -0.44 11.78 3.61
N ARG A 34 -0.85 12.85 2.92
CA ARG A 34 -0.06 14.02 2.48
C ARG A 34 1.03 13.71 1.45
N SER A 35 1.94 12.79 1.75
CA SER A 35 3.11 12.48 0.93
C SER A 35 3.13 11.05 0.38
N ILE A 36 4.03 10.80 -0.57
CA ILE A 36 4.30 9.44 -1.09
C ILE A 36 4.74 8.54 0.07
N HIS A 37 5.71 9.02 0.87
CA HIS A 37 6.20 8.30 2.03
C HIS A 37 5.08 8.00 3.05
N GLY A 38 4.25 8.99 3.38
CA GLY A 38 3.12 8.80 4.31
C GLY A 38 2.15 7.72 3.83
N THR A 39 1.88 7.69 2.52
CA THR A 39 1.00 6.69 1.90
C THR A 39 1.63 5.29 1.90
N LEU A 40 2.95 5.17 1.68
CA LEU A 40 3.67 3.90 1.77
C LEU A 40 3.70 3.35 3.21
N VAL A 41 3.88 4.21 4.21
CA VAL A 41 3.81 3.83 5.62
C VAL A 41 2.42 3.30 5.98
N HIS A 42 1.36 3.97 5.52
CA HIS A 42 -0.02 3.51 5.69
C HIS A 42 -0.23 2.13 5.05
N LEU A 43 0.22 1.93 3.82
CA LEU A 43 0.14 0.64 3.13
C LEU A 43 0.84 -0.48 3.89
N LEU A 44 2.05 -0.22 4.43
CA LEU A 44 2.80 -1.17 5.23
C LEU A 44 2.06 -1.53 6.53
N LEU A 45 1.58 -0.52 7.26
CA LEU A 45 0.87 -0.73 8.52
C LEU A 45 -0.46 -1.47 8.32
N SER A 46 -1.25 -1.04 7.34
CA SER A 46 -2.50 -1.70 6.96
C SER A 46 -2.28 -3.17 6.60
N SER A 47 -1.23 -3.45 5.81
CA SER A 47 -0.87 -4.83 5.43
C SER A 47 -0.52 -5.70 6.65
N LYS A 48 0.28 -5.17 7.60
CA LYS A 48 0.62 -5.89 8.85
C LYS A 48 -0.62 -6.17 9.71
N LEU A 49 -1.51 -5.19 9.87
CA LEU A 49 -2.73 -5.34 10.65
C LEU A 49 -3.68 -6.37 10.04
N TRP A 50 -3.89 -6.32 8.73
CA TRP A 50 -4.75 -7.28 8.04
C TRP A 50 -4.15 -8.69 7.99
N TYR A 51 -2.84 -8.81 7.83
CA TYR A 51 -2.15 -10.10 7.94
C TYR A 51 -2.45 -10.76 9.28
N ASN A 52 -2.20 -10.05 10.40
CA ASN A 52 -2.47 -10.56 11.75
C ASN A 52 -3.93 -11.00 11.94
N ARG A 53 -4.89 -10.21 11.41
CA ARG A 53 -6.33 -10.55 11.45
C ARG A 53 -6.67 -11.80 10.64
N LEU A 54 -6.07 -11.96 9.45
CA LEU A 54 -6.36 -13.08 8.55
C LEU A 54 -5.70 -14.39 8.97
N THR A 55 -4.55 -14.30 9.67
CA THR A 55 -3.80 -15.45 10.19
C THR A 55 -4.14 -15.77 11.66
N ALA A 56 -5.04 -15.02 12.28
CA ALA A 56 -5.38 -15.12 13.71
C ALA A 56 -4.14 -15.06 14.63
N THR A 57 -3.08 -14.39 14.18
CA THR A 57 -1.87 -14.19 14.98
C THR A 57 -2.10 -12.98 15.89
N ILE A 58 -2.25 -13.22 17.18
CA ILE A 58 -2.34 -12.15 18.19
C ILE A 58 -1.01 -11.39 18.15
N SER A 59 -1.06 -10.11 17.79
CA SER A 59 0.13 -9.25 17.78
C SER A 59 0.62 -9.11 19.23
N HIS A 60 1.82 -9.63 19.52
CA HIS A 60 2.66 -8.98 20.52
C HIS A 60 2.82 -7.51 20.12
N SER A 61 2.82 -6.62 21.10
CA SER A 61 2.97 -5.18 20.91
C SER A 61 4.11 -4.87 19.94
N ILE A 62 3.81 -4.19 18.83
CA ILE A 62 4.83 -3.66 17.92
C ILE A 62 5.59 -2.57 18.68
N GLN A 63 6.72 -2.94 19.28
CA GLN A 63 7.71 -2.00 19.81
C GLN A 63 8.69 -1.64 18.68
N ASP A 64 8.28 -0.76 17.77
CA ASP A 64 9.20 -0.13 16.81
C ASP A 64 9.29 1.35 17.16
N GLU A 65 10.25 1.71 18.03
CA GLU A 65 10.56 3.09 18.45
C GLU A 65 11.13 3.97 17.33
N LYS A 66 11.42 3.41 16.14
CA LYS A 66 12.14 4.13 15.07
C LYS A 66 11.26 5.05 14.22
N TYR A 67 9.94 4.93 14.34
CA TYR A 67 9.01 5.81 13.62
C TYR A 67 8.06 6.41 14.67
N PRO A 68 7.63 7.68 14.55
CA PRO A 68 6.58 8.26 15.42
C PRO A 68 5.19 7.67 15.09
N MET A 69 5.15 6.35 14.89
CA MET A 69 4.04 5.45 14.65
C MET A 69 2.93 5.61 15.69
N LYS A 70 3.25 6.08 16.90
CA LYS A 70 2.25 6.23 17.98
C LYS A 70 1.12 7.18 17.59
N LEU A 71 1.38 8.26 16.85
CA LEU A 71 0.33 9.20 16.43
C LEU A 71 -0.51 8.66 15.27
N ILE A 72 0.10 7.96 14.32
CA ILE A 72 -0.59 7.32 13.19
C ILE A 72 -1.42 6.11 13.67
N LEU A 73 -0.87 5.28 14.56
CA LEU A 73 -1.60 4.19 15.19
C LEU A 73 -2.75 4.69 16.08
N ILE A 74 -2.57 5.74 16.88
CA ILE A 74 -3.66 6.29 17.69
C ILE A 74 -4.76 6.89 16.79
N GLY A 75 -4.39 7.64 15.75
CA GLY A 75 -5.35 8.18 14.79
C GLY A 75 -6.12 7.09 14.02
N LEU A 76 -5.43 6.04 13.56
CA LEU A 76 -6.05 4.91 12.85
C LEU A 76 -6.87 4.01 13.78
N VAL A 77 -6.39 3.75 15.01
CA VAL A 77 -7.17 3.01 16.02
C VAL A 77 -8.39 3.82 16.42
N GLN A 78 -8.33 5.15 16.50
CA GLN A 78 -9.48 6.01 16.78
C GLN A 78 -10.44 6.14 15.58
N GLN A 79 -9.94 6.18 14.34
CA GLN A 79 -10.80 6.10 13.13
C GLN A 79 -11.44 4.72 12.97
N MET A 80 -10.77 3.64 13.39
CA MET A 80 -11.33 2.29 13.38
C MET A 80 -12.20 1.95 14.60
N ASN A 81 -11.99 2.62 15.74
CA ASN A 81 -12.83 2.53 16.94
C ASN A 81 -13.92 3.61 16.97
N GLY A 82 -13.97 4.48 15.97
CA GLY A 82 -14.97 5.51 15.79
C GLY A 82 -16.32 4.90 15.47
N ASN A 83 -17.04 4.54 16.53
CA ASN A 83 -18.47 4.27 16.56
C ASN A 83 -18.95 3.07 15.72
N THR A 84 -18.53 1.87 16.11
CA THR A 84 -19.31 0.69 15.81
C THR A 84 -19.52 -0.14 17.06
N GLN A 85 -20.64 0.15 17.73
CA GLN A 85 -21.50 -0.89 18.28
C GLN A 85 -22.09 -1.75 17.12
N SER A 86 -21.28 -2.04 16.09
CA SER A 86 -21.68 -2.94 15.02
C SER A 86 -21.59 -4.34 15.58
N PRO A 87 -22.63 -5.16 15.38
CA PRO A 87 -22.52 -6.58 15.68
C PRO A 87 -21.26 -7.10 15.02
N ILE A 88 -20.56 -8.00 15.71
CA ILE A 88 -19.48 -8.82 15.16
C ILE A 88 -20.04 -9.55 13.94
N HIS A 89 -20.01 -8.89 12.78
CA HIS A 89 -20.32 -9.50 11.52
C HIS A 89 -19.13 -10.37 11.19
N GLU A 90 -19.33 -11.69 11.18
CA GLU A 90 -18.44 -12.61 10.49
C GLU A 90 -18.38 -12.18 9.02
N ARG A 91 -17.42 -11.31 8.69
CA ARG A 91 -17.17 -10.93 7.30
C ARG A 91 -16.53 -12.11 6.60
N ASN A 92 -16.97 -12.38 5.38
CA ASN A 92 -16.41 -13.46 4.58
C ASN A 92 -14.91 -13.20 4.36
N ARG A 93 -14.07 -14.22 4.56
CA ARG A 93 -12.60 -14.13 4.36
C ARG A 93 -12.25 -13.65 2.94
N GLY A 94 -13.05 -14.02 1.94
CA GLY A 94 -12.91 -13.56 0.56
C GLY A 94 -13.17 -12.06 0.41
N GLU A 95 -14.15 -11.49 1.11
CA GLU A 95 -14.41 -10.04 1.11
C GLU A 95 -13.28 -9.29 1.80
N ALA A 96 -12.76 -9.82 2.91
CA ALA A 96 -11.60 -9.25 3.59
C ALA A 96 -10.35 -9.25 2.69
N LEU A 97 -10.08 -10.35 1.99
CA LEU A 97 -8.99 -10.42 1.01
C LEU A 97 -9.21 -9.47 -0.17
N GLY A 98 -10.45 -9.38 -0.67
CA GLY A 98 -10.84 -8.43 -1.71
C GLY A 98 -10.56 -6.98 -1.28
N HIS A 99 -10.94 -6.62 -0.05
CA HIS A 99 -10.63 -5.32 0.54
C HIS A 99 -9.12 -5.06 0.59
N VAL A 100 -8.31 -6.00 1.09
CA VAL A 100 -6.84 -5.83 1.21
C VAL A 100 -6.21 -5.54 -0.15
N PHE A 101 -6.58 -6.30 -1.19
CA PHE A 101 -6.03 -6.08 -2.54
C PHE A 101 -6.54 -4.79 -3.19
N ASN A 102 -7.82 -4.46 -3.00
CA ASN A 102 -8.40 -3.22 -3.53
C ASN A 102 -7.82 -1.98 -2.85
N HIS A 103 -7.69 -2.00 -1.52
CA HIS A 103 -7.08 -0.94 -0.72
C HIS A 103 -5.65 -0.64 -1.18
N THR A 104 -4.86 -1.69 -1.41
CA THR A 104 -3.50 -1.56 -1.95
C THR A 104 -3.50 -0.92 -3.33
N THR A 105 -4.44 -1.32 -4.20
CA THR A 105 -4.55 -0.79 -5.57
C THR A 105 -4.97 0.69 -5.56
N HIS A 106 -5.90 1.07 -4.69
CA HIS A 106 -6.35 2.45 -4.55
C HIS A 106 -5.22 3.41 -4.18
N HIS A 107 -4.48 3.13 -3.09
CA HIS A 107 -3.39 4.01 -2.66
C HIS A 107 -2.17 3.95 -3.59
N ARG A 108 -1.92 2.81 -4.25
CA ARG A 108 -0.92 2.77 -5.33
C ARG A 108 -1.29 3.70 -6.47
N GLY A 109 -2.57 3.73 -6.86
CA GLY A 109 -3.08 4.67 -7.88
C GLY A 109 -2.84 6.14 -7.52
N GLN A 110 -3.04 6.50 -6.25
CA GLN A 110 -2.71 7.83 -5.73
C GLN A 110 -1.22 8.16 -5.89
N ILE A 111 -0.34 7.24 -5.46
CA ILE A 111 1.12 7.42 -5.59
C ILE A 111 1.52 7.57 -7.06
N THR A 112 1.00 6.72 -7.94
CA THR A 112 1.37 6.72 -9.36
C THR A 112 0.95 8.00 -10.07
N ALA A 113 -0.20 8.58 -9.71
CA ALA A 113 -0.62 9.87 -10.25
C ALA A 113 0.38 10.99 -9.86
N ILE A 114 0.89 10.97 -8.62
CA ILE A 114 1.91 11.91 -8.17
C ILE A 114 3.26 11.65 -8.85
N ILE A 115 3.67 10.39 -9.01
CA ILE A 115 4.88 10.04 -9.78
C ILE A 115 4.78 10.60 -11.19
N THR A 116 3.68 10.38 -11.90
CA THR A 116 3.45 10.92 -13.25
C THR A 116 3.57 12.43 -13.31
N LYS A 117 3.11 13.14 -12.28
CA LYS A 117 3.29 14.60 -12.17
C LYS A 117 4.76 14.99 -12.08
N TYR A 118 5.59 14.22 -11.37
CA TYR A 118 7.02 14.52 -11.19
C TYR A 118 7.88 14.14 -12.39
N VAL A 119 7.62 13.00 -13.01
CA VAL A 119 8.55 12.37 -13.98
C VAL A 119 7.98 12.30 -15.40
N GLY A 120 6.70 12.64 -15.58
CA GLY A 120 5.98 12.47 -16.84
C GLY A 120 5.41 11.05 -17.02
N GLN A 121 4.64 10.89 -18.09
CA GLN A 121 3.99 9.62 -18.42
C GLN A 121 5.01 8.54 -18.82
N ASP A 122 6.01 8.88 -19.61
CA ASP A 122 6.96 7.92 -20.18
C ASP A 122 7.89 7.28 -19.14
N ALA A 123 8.12 7.96 -18.01
CA ALA A 123 8.94 7.45 -16.89
C ALA A 123 8.10 6.94 -15.71
N SER A 124 6.76 6.94 -15.82
CA SER A 124 5.88 6.35 -14.79
C SER A 124 5.86 4.82 -14.87
N PRO A 125 5.60 4.13 -13.76
CA PRO A 125 5.56 2.68 -13.78
C PRO A 125 4.34 2.18 -14.55
N ILE A 126 4.54 1.21 -15.43
CA ILE A 126 3.45 0.44 -16.04
C ILE A 126 2.98 -0.57 -15.01
N LEU A 127 1.69 -0.50 -14.66
CA LEU A 127 1.09 -1.34 -13.61
C LEU A 127 -0.11 -2.15 -14.10
N ASP A 128 -0.32 -2.22 -15.40
CA ASP A 128 -1.43 -2.96 -15.98
C ASP A 128 -1.23 -4.47 -15.82
N LEU A 129 -2.31 -5.18 -15.47
CA LEU A 129 -2.26 -6.64 -15.32
C LEU A 129 -1.77 -7.36 -16.60
N PRO A 130 -2.21 -6.98 -17.83
CA PRO A 130 -1.64 -7.53 -19.05
C PRO A 130 -0.12 -7.38 -19.17
N ALA A 131 0.45 -6.24 -18.74
CA ALA A 131 1.89 -6.02 -18.78
C ALA A 131 2.64 -7.00 -17.87
N MET A 132 2.12 -7.25 -16.65
CA MET A 132 2.67 -8.29 -15.77
C MET A 132 2.68 -9.67 -16.43
N LEU A 133 1.59 -10.04 -17.11
CA LEU A 133 1.48 -11.35 -17.75
C LEU A 133 2.50 -11.51 -18.90
N THR A 134 2.79 -10.42 -19.62
CA THR A 134 3.85 -10.40 -20.64
C THR A 134 5.24 -10.55 -20.02
N ASP A 135 5.52 -9.86 -18.91
CA ASP A 135 6.78 -9.98 -18.18
C ASP A 135 7.00 -11.42 -17.68
N GLU A 136 5.99 -12.03 -17.07
CA GLU A 136 6.09 -13.41 -16.58
C GLU A 136 6.31 -14.40 -17.73
N TYR A 137 5.61 -14.24 -18.86
CA TYR A 137 5.80 -15.09 -20.03
C TYR A 137 7.22 -14.99 -20.59
N THR A 138 7.75 -13.77 -20.72
CA THR A 138 9.12 -13.52 -21.23
C THR A 138 10.19 -14.14 -20.35
N ASN A 139 9.98 -14.19 -19.02
CA ASN A 139 10.92 -14.80 -18.07
C ASN A 139 10.88 -16.34 -18.05
N ILE A 140 9.87 -16.97 -18.65
CA ILE A 140 9.76 -18.45 -18.72
C ILE A 140 10.46 -19.01 -19.96
N ILE A 141 10.51 -18.22 -21.04
CA ILE A 141 11.02 -18.65 -22.35
C ILE A 141 12.50 -18.30 -22.60
N ASN A 142 13.12 -17.54 -21.69
CA ASN A 142 14.54 -17.18 -21.70
C ASN A 142 15.26 -17.81 -20.51
#